data_AF-A0A4Q7M0L4-F1
#
_entry.id   AF-A0A4Q7M0L4-F1
#
_cell.length_a   1.000
_cell.length_b   1.000
_cell.length_c   1.000
_cell.angle_alpha   90.00
_cell.angle_beta   90.00
_cell.angle_gamma   90.00
#
_symmetry.space_group_name_H-M   'P 1'
#
loop_
_entity.id
_entity.type
_entity.pdbx_description
1 polymer ?
#
loop_
_entity_poly.entity_id
_entity_poly.type
_entity_poly.pdbx_seq_one_letter_code
_entity_poly.pdbx_strand_id
1 'polypeptide(L)'
;MPEPLVESFRKEFHDVAVYLIEKSLVDHQNFPARRTRSDDVVVLESDYWKTAPRMQEKVPYSQLYEGAFDASAYDLRFLDGALVQMRYEFSKRSGQLLRSSASFLPSPDLTAYQDDPQLYLRDEVYGDVVDPRVVPVPMRVDFDAGAAVDLHHPHSHMTFGLYEHCRIAVTAAMTPWHFLELVLRSFYRTKDWLGTDELPGPRVKMPKTITPREQELGHFAVPASA
;
A
#
# COMPACT_ATOMS: atom_id res chain seq x y z
N MET A 1 -21.86 18.13 6.95
CA MET A 1 -20.91 18.38 5.84
C MET A 1 -20.16 17.09 5.56
N PRO A 2 -19.86 16.72 4.31
CA PRO A 2 -18.99 15.58 4.05
C PRO A 2 -17.67 15.78 4.80
N GLU A 3 -17.17 14.71 5.41
CA GLU A 3 -15.86 14.69 6.03
C GLU A 3 -14.79 15.07 4.99
N PRO A 4 -13.80 15.92 5.34
CA PRO A 4 -12.72 16.23 4.40
C PRO A 4 -11.99 14.95 3.97
N LEU A 5 -11.68 14.83 2.68
CA LEU A 5 -11.05 13.64 2.09
C LEU A 5 -9.83 13.13 2.87
N VAL A 6 -8.98 14.05 3.33
CA VAL A 6 -7.80 13.75 4.16
C VAL A 6 -8.15 13.02 5.46
N GLU A 7 -9.25 13.39 6.09
CA GLU A 7 -9.68 12.79 7.35
C GLU A 7 -10.28 11.40 7.11
N SER A 8 -11.03 11.22 6.01
CA SER A 8 -11.51 9.90 5.62
C SER A 8 -10.36 8.94 5.31
N PHE A 9 -9.30 9.38 4.62
CA PHE A 9 -8.08 8.57 4.40
C PHE A 9 -7.40 8.21 5.72
N ARG A 10 -7.24 9.20 6.62
CA ARG A 10 -6.64 8.97 7.94
C ARG A 10 -7.44 7.95 8.75
N LYS A 11 -8.77 8.02 8.73
CA LYS A 11 -9.65 7.07 9.41
C LYS A 11 -9.63 5.69 8.78
N GLU A 12 -9.65 5.59 7.44
CA GLU A 12 -9.48 4.31 6.76
C GLU A 12 -8.18 3.61 7.17
N PHE A 13 -7.06 4.33 7.18
CA PHE A 13 -5.79 3.78 7.66
C PHE A 13 -5.91 3.30 9.11
N HIS A 14 -6.42 4.17 9.99
CA HIS A 14 -6.53 3.89 11.41
C HIS A 14 -7.39 2.64 11.69
N ASP A 15 -8.57 2.56 11.10
CA ASP A 15 -9.53 1.48 11.37
C ASP A 15 -9.02 0.14 10.83
N VAL A 16 -8.38 0.15 9.65
CA VAL A 16 -7.74 -1.05 9.13
C VAL A 16 -6.53 -1.45 9.98
N ALA A 17 -5.69 -0.52 10.41
CA ALA A 17 -4.56 -0.83 11.29
C ALA A 17 -5.03 -1.43 12.62
N VAL A 18 -6.09 -0.90 13.23
CA VAL A 18 -6.71 -1.48 14.44
C VAL A 18 -7.21 -2.89 14.17
N TYR A 19 -7.93 -3.12 13.06
CA TYR A 19 -8.38 -4.45 12.65
C TYR A 19 -7.21 -5.44 12.54
N LEU A 20 -6.11 -5.03 11.89
CA LEU A 20 -4.92 -5.87 11.72
C LEU A 20 -4.27 -6.23 13.06
N ILE A 21 -4.22 -5.28 14.00
CA ILE A 21 -3.70 -5.50 15.36
C ILE A 21 -4.60 -6.49 16.12
N GLU A 22 -5.92 -6.31 16.06
CA GLU A 22 -6.89 -7.19 16.72
C GLU A 22 -6.84 -8.62 16.18
N LYS A 23 -6.57 -8.78 14.88
CA LYS A 23 -6.36 -10.09 14.24
C LYS A 23 -4.94 -10.64 14.43
N SER A 24 -4.07 -9.96 15.18
CA SER A 24 -2.67 -10.36 15.39
C SER A 24 -1.91 -10.54 14.07
N LEU A 25 -2.17 -9.69 13.09
CA LEU A 25 -1.52 -9.76 11.77
C LEU A 25 -0.28 -8.89 11.67
N VAL A 26 -0.21 -7.85 12.50
CA VAL A 26 0.89 -6.88 12.54
C VAL A 26 1.45 -6.81 13.95
N ASP A 27 2.78 -6.72 14.06
CA ASP A 27 3.49 -6.56 15.34
C ASP A 27 4.05 -5.16 15.55
N HIS A 28 4.05 -4.32 14.50
CA HIS A 28 4.47 -2.93 14.58
C HIS A 28 3.64 -2.03 13.65
N GLN A 29 3.33 -0.84 14.15
CA GLN A 29 2.54 0.17 13.46
C GLN A 29 3.10 1.57 13.69
N ASN A 30 3.01 2.41 12.66
CA ASN A 30 3.25 3.83 12.71
C ASN A 30 2.07 4.54 12.03
N PHE A 31 1.40 5.42 12.76
CA PHE A 31 0.20 6.10 12.24
C PHE A 31 0.60 7.38 11.50
N PRO A 32 0.27 7.52 10.20
CA PRO A 32 0.55 8.71 9.44
C PRO A 32 -0.05 9.96 10.09
N ALA A 33 0.77 10.99 10.25
CA ALA A 33 0.35 12.27 10.80
C ALA A 33 -0.10 13.21 9.68
N ARG A 34 -1.14 13.99 9.95
CA ARG A 34 -1.54 15.10 9.08
C ARG A 34 -0.57 16.27 9.26
N ARG A 35 0.12 16.67 8.19
CA ARG A 35 1.09 17.77 8.18
C ARG A 35 0.78 18.79 7.10
N THR A 36 1.21 20.03 7.31
CA THR A 36 1.20 21.07 6.29
C THR A 36 2.60 21.14 5.68
N ARG A 37 2.72 20.90 4.37
CA ARG A 37 4.02 21.02 3.67
C ARG A 37 4.22 22.38 3.00
N SER A 38 3.13 23.03 2.59
CA SER A 38 3.10 24.41 2.10
C SER A 38 1.73 25.05 2.37
N ASP A 39 1.57 26.32 2.05
CA ASP A 39 0.30 27.05 2.22
C ASP A 39 -0.88 26.37 1.53
N ASP A 40 -0.63 25.61 0.45
CA ASP A 40 -1.66 24.96 -0.37
C ASP A 40 -1.71 23.43 -0.24
N VAL A 41 -0.77 22.77 0.47
CA VAL A 41 -0.68 21.30 0.53
C VAL A 41 -0.75 20.73 1.95
N VAL A 42 -1.66 19.78 2.15
CA VAL A 42 -1.68 18.88 3.32
C VAL A 42 -1.11 17.53 2.92
N VAL A 43 -0.30 16.94 3.78
CA VAL A 43 0.26 15.60 3.59
C VAL A 43 -0.18 14.71 4.73
N LEU A 44 -0.52 13.46 4.42
CA LEU A 44 -0.70 12.38 5.37
C LEU A 44 0.50 11.44 5.22
N GLU A 45 1.44 11.52 6.16
CA GLU A 45 2.70 10.77 6.13
C GLU A 45 3.26 10.56 7.54
N SER A 46 3.98 9.45 7.71
CA SER A 46 4.79 9.16 8.89
C SER A 46 6.17 9.83 8.78
N ASP A 47 6.84 10.09 9.92
CA ASP A 47 8.10 10.86 9.92
C ASP A 47 9.27 10.18 9.18
N TYR A 48 9.22 8.85 9.02
CA TYR A 48 10.26 8.08 8.36
C TYR A 48 10.42 8.41 6.86
N TRP A 49 9.43 9.06 6.23
CA TRP A 49 9.49 9.41 4.81
C TRP A 49 10.66 10.33 4.44
N LYS A 50 11.30 10.97 5.43
CA LYS A 50 12.52 11.77 5.25
C LYS A 50 13.76 10.91 5.03
N THR A 51 13.76 9.68 5.52
CA THR A 51 14.91 8.75 5.55
C THR A 51 14.63 7.43 4.86
N ALA A 52 13.40 7.19 4.39
CA ALA A 52 13.01 5.97 3.69
C ALA A 52 13.85 5.77 2.42
N PRO A 53 14.39 4.56 2.19
CA PRO A 53 14.93 4.18 0.90
C PRO A 53 13.87 4.33 -0.19
N ARG A 54 14.28 4.80 -1.35
CA ARG A 54 13.36 4.99 -2.48
C ARG A 54 13.33 3.76 -3.34
N MET A 55 12.13 3.33 -3.72
CA MET A 55 11.92 2.21 -4.64
C MET A 55 12.54 2.41 -6.04
N GLN A 56 13.02 3.61 -6.38
CA GLN A 56 13.76 3.89 -7.62
C GLN A 56 15.28 3.72 -7.49
N GLU A 57 15.79 3.43 -6.28
CA GLU A 57 17.21 3.16 -6.07
C GLU A 57 17.63 1.90 -6.83
N LYS A 58 18.80 1.95 -7.46
CA LYS A 58 19.35 0.85 -8.27
C LYS A 58 20.11 -0.15 -7.40
N VAL A 59 19.41 -0.71 -6.40
CA VAL A 59 19.92 -1.71 -5.47
C VAL A 59 19.09 -3.00 -5.54
N PRO A 60 19.64 -4.16 -5.15
CA PRO A 60 18.86 -5.37 -4.98
C PRO A 60 17.67 -5.16 -4.02
N TYR A 61 16.57 -5.86 -4.28
CA TYR A 61 15.37 -5.76 -3.45
C TYR A 61 15.65 -6.03 -1.95
N SER A 62 16.49 -7.01 -1.64
CA SER A 62 16.85 -7.32 -0.25
C SER A 62 17.48 -6.14 0.46
N GLN A 63 18.41 -5.42 -0.18
CA GLN A 63 19.05 -4.23 0.40
C GLN A 63 18.07 -3.08 0.58
N LEU A 64 17.14 -2.89 -0.37
CA LEU A 64 16.09 -1.89 -0.26
C LEU A 64 15.17 -2.19 0.93
N TYR A 65 14.76 -3.46 1.08
CA TYR A 65 13.94 -3.93 2.18
C TYR A 65 14.67 -3.78 3.53
N GLU A 66 15.92 -4.25 3.64
CA GLU A 66 16.74 -4.15 4.86
C GLU A 66 16.89 -2.69 5.29
N GLY A 67 17.20 -1.79 4.34
CA GLY A 67 17.27 -0.36 4.62
C GLY A 67 15.95 0.23 5.14
N ALA A 68 14.81 -0.26 4.65
CA ALA A 68 13.50 0.18 5.13
C ALA A 68 13.18 -0.41 6.52
N PHE A 69 13.55 -1.67 6.74
CA PHE A 69 13.36 -2.38 8.01
C PHE A 69 14.20 -1.75 9.13
N ASP A 70 15.52 -1.61 8.91
CA ASP A 70 16.48 -1.08 9.89
C ASP A 70 16.19 0.37 10.27
N ALA A 71 15.70 1.17 9.32
CA ALA A 71 15.30 2.56 9.56
C ALA A 71 13.89 2.70 10.17
N SER A 72 13.19 1.58 10.42
CA SER A 72 11.76 1.56 10.80
C SER A 72 10.89 2.40 9.87
N ALA A 73 11.20 2.34 8.58
CA ALA A 73 10.60 3.17 7.54
C ALA A 73 9.35 2.50 6.94
N TYR A 74 8.34 2.29 7.77
CA TYR A 74 7.08 1.66 7.37
C TYR A 74 5.93 2.08 8.29
N ASP A 75 4.70 2.02 7.77
CA ASP A 75 3.48 2.26 8.54
C ASP A 75 2.97 1.00 9.22
N LEU A 76 3.16 -0.17 8.63
CA LEU A 76 2.80 -1.46 9.22
C LEU A 76 3.89 -2.50 8.93
N ARG A 77 4.15 -3.37 9.90
CA ARG A 77 4.93 -4.61 9.71
C ARG A 77 4.07 -5.80 10.09
N PHE A 78 3.95 -6.74 9.16
CA PHE A 78 3.27 -8.01 9.35
C PHE A 78 4.17 -9.00 10.10
N LEU A 79 3.58 -10.04 10.71
CA LEU A 79 4.35 -11.03 11.49
C LEU A 79 5.38 -11.82 10.67
N ASP A 80 5.18 -11.91 9.36
CA ASP A 80 6.11 -12.51 8.40
C ASP A 80 7.23 -11.55 7.96
N GLY A 81 7.24 -10.33 8.50
CA GLY A 81 8.19 -9.27 8.17
C GLY A 81 7.77 -8.38 6.99
N ALA A 82 6.66 -8.63 6.31
CA ALA A 82 6.25 -7.77 5.21
C ALA A 82 5.95 -6.33 5.69
N LEU A 83 6.37 -5.34 4.92
CA LEU A 83 6.23 -3.92 5.26
C LEU A 83 5.19 -3.24 4.38
N VAL A 84 4.42 -2.32 4.95
CA VAL A 84 3.56 -1.40 4.21
C VAL A 84 4.01 0.03 4.43
N GLN A 85 4.09 0.81 3.35
CA GLN A 85 4.38 2.25 3.36
C GLN A 85 3.30 2.99 2.60
N MET A 86 2.84 4.12 3.11
CA MET A 86 1.81 4.95 2.50
C MET A 86 2.04 6.44 2.70
N ARG A 87 1.69 7.20 1.67
CA ARG A 87 1.81 8.66 1.63
C ARG A 87 0.76 9.26 0.73
N TYR A 88 0.10 10.31 1.21
CA TYR A 88 -0.96 11.00 0.45
C TYR A 88 -0.81 12.51 0.55
N GLU A 89 -0.94 13.20 -0.57
CA GLU A 89 -0.84 14.66 -0.66
C GLU A 89 -2.14 15.23 -1.20
N PHE A 90 -2.69 16.23 -0.52
CA PHE A 90 -3.98 16.84 -0.80
C PHE A 90 -3.86 18.35 -1.00
N SER A 91 -4.67 18.90 -1.91
CA SER A 91 -4.84 20.35 -2.05
C SER A 91 -5.69 20.89 -0.91
N LYS A 92 -5.19 21.90 -0.19
CA LYS A 92 -5.99 22.67 0.78
C LYS A 92 -7.10 23.47 0.10
N ARG A 93 -6.86 23.91 -1.13
CA ARG A 93 -7.77 24.77 -1.89
C ARG A 93 -8.96 23.99 -2.45
N SER A 94 -8.70 22.87 -3.13
CA SER A 94 -9.75 22.05 -3.74
C SER A 94 -10.20 20.88 -2.88
N GLY A 95 -9.44 20.49 -1.86
CA GLY A 95 -9.69 19.28 -1.07
C GLY A 95 -9.38 17.97 -1.81
N GLN A 96 -8.86 18.04 -3.04
CA GLN A 96 -8.60 16.87 -3.89
C GLN A 96 -7.25 16.23 -3.57
N LEU A 97 -7.15 14.92 -3.82
CA LEU A 97 -5.88 14.21 -3.85
C LEU A 97 -5.03 14.71 -5.02
N LEU A 98 -3.78 15.06 -4.74
CA LEU A 98 -2.79 15.52 -5.72
C LEU A 98 -1.86 14.37 -6.10
N ARG A 99 -1.34 13.67 -5.09
CA ARG A 99 -0.37 12.58 -5.26
C ARG A 99 -0.56 11.53 -4.18
N SER A 100 -0.27 10.27 -4.49
CA SER A 100 -0.12 9.23 -3.48
C SER A 100 0.91 8.20 -3.88
N SER A 101 1.45 7.50 -2.88
CA SER A 101 2.29 6.32 -3.07
C SER A 101 1.99 5.34 -1.93
N ALA A 102 1.68 4.10 -2.29
CA ALA A 102 1.44 2.99 -1.37
C ALA A 102 2.25 1.78 -1.81
N SER A 103 3.09 1.24 -0.93
CA SER A 103 4.00 0.12 -1.21
C SER A 103 3.73 -1.03 -0.25
N PHE A 104 3.81 -2.25 -0.77
CA PHE A 104 3.85 -3.50 -0.03
C PHE A 104 5.18 -4.18 -0.36
N LEU A 105 5.98 -4.42 0.67
CA LEU A 105 7.33 -4.97 0.56
C LEU A 105 7.36 -6.31 1.32
N PRO A 106 7.08 -7.44 0.65
CA PRO A 106 7.19 -8.77 1.26
C PRO A 106 8.61 -9.02 1.79
N SER A 107 8.78 -9.72 2.91
CA SER A 107 10.14 -10.04 3.37
C SER A 107 10.91 -10.80 2.27
N PRO A 108 12.14 -10.36 1.90
CA PRO A 108 12.98 -11.07 0.94
C PRO A 108 13.51 -12.38 1.51
N ASP A 109 13.52 -12.49 2.84
CA ASP A 109 14.03 -13.64 3.57
C ASP A 109 12.98 -14.12 4.58
N LEU A 110 12.61 -15.39 4.43
CA LEU A 110 11.71 -16.10 5.33
C LEU A 110 12.49 -16.80 6.45
N THR A 111 13.72 -16.38 6.77
CA THR A 111 14.52 -16.98 7.86
C THR A 111 13.73 -17.09 9.17
N ALA A 112 12.84 -16.15 9.49
CA ALA A 112 11.93 -16.27 10.65
C ALA A 112 11.05 -17.55 10.62
N TYR A 113 10.60 -17.96 9.43
CA TYR A 113 9.94 -19.25 9.21
C TYR A 113 10.93 -20.41 9.28
N GLN A 114 12.17 -20.27 8.81
CA GLN A 114 13.16 -21.35 8.89
C GLN A 114 13.59 -21.65 10.33
N ASP A 115 13.62 -20.61 11.18
CA ASP A 115 14.01 -20.69 12.58
C ASP A 115 12.90 -21.28 13.47
N ASP A 116 11.63 -20.91 13.26
CA ASP A 116 10.47 -21.52 13.94
C ASP A 116 9.27 -21.74 13.01
N PRO A 117 9.34 -22.75 12.12
CA PRO A 117 8.28 -23.03 11.16
C PRO A 117 6.98 -23.46 11.85
N GLN A 118 7.05 -23.97 13.08
CA GLN A 118 5.87 -24.43 13.81
C GLN A 118 4.98 -23.28 14.27
N LEU A 119 5.54 -22.09 14.52
CA LEU A 119 4.78 -20.89 14.85
C LEU A 119 3.90 -20.44 13.67
N TYR A 120 4.47 -20.44 12.46
CA TYR A 120 3.81 -19.98 11.24
C TYR A 120 2.95 -21.07 10.57
N LEU A 121 3.34 -22.35 10.66
CA LEU A 121 2.54 -23.47 10.10
C LEU A 121 1.26 -23.77 10.90
N ARG A 122 1.20 -23.38 12.18
CA ARG A 122 -0.01 -23.51 13.01
C ARG A 122 -1.03 -22.41 12.72
N ASP A 123 -0.58 -21.30 12.16
CA ASP A 123 -1.42 -20.18 11.78
C ASP A 123 -1.66 -20.22 10.26
N GLU A 124 -2.86 -20.67 9.87
CA GLU A 124 -3.23 -20.90 8.47
C GLU A 124 -3.02 -19.67 7.58
N VAL A 125 -3.00 -18.46 8.16
CA VAL A 125 -2.80 -17.18 7.45
C VAL A 125 -1.42 -17.07 6.83
N TYR A 126 -0.39 -17.58 7.50
CA TYR A 126 0.99 -17.38 7.06
C TYR A 126 1.52 -18.54 6.22
N GLY A 127 0.88 -19.71 6.26
CA GLY A 127 1.36 -20.92 5.59
C GLY A 127 1.67 -20.74 4.10
N ASP A 128 0.87 -19.95 3.39
CA ASP A 128 1.09 -19.66 1.96
C ASP A 128 2.14 -18.57 1.74
N VAL A 129 2.28 -17.58 2.63
CA VAL A 129 3.26 -16.47 2.46
C VAL A 129 4.69 -16.93 2.76
N VAL A 130 4.83 -17.91 3.65
CA VAL A 130 6.13 -18.47 4.09
C VAL A 130 6.56 -19.71 3.28
N ASP A 131 5.80 -20.07 2.25
CA ASP A 131 6.16 -21.19 1.38
C ASP A 131 7.44 -20.86 0.59
N PRO A 132 8.49 -21.69 0.63
CA PRO A 132 9.76 -21.42 -0.05
C PRO A 132 9.67 -21.34 -1.58
N ARG A 133 8.52 -21.69 -2.17
CA ARG A 133 8.23 -21.54 -3.60
C ARG A 133 7.74 -20.13 -3.94
N VAL A 134 7.32 -19.34 -2.96
CA VAL A 134 6.85 -17.97 -3.16
C VAL A 134 8.02 -17.08 -3.53
N VAL A 135 7.85 -16.31 -4.60
CA VAL A 135 8.79 -15.27 -4.98
C VAL A 135 8.30 -13.96 -4.37
N PRO A 136 9.05 -13.34 -3.43
CA PRO A 136 8.67 -12.05 -2.89
C PRO A 136 8.81 -10.99 -3.98
N VAL A 137 7.67 -10.42 -4.39
CA VAL A 137 7.61 -9.36 -5.40
C VAL A 137 7.04 -8.11 -4.74
N PRO A 138 7.83 -7.03 -4.56
CA PRO A 138 7.28 -5.80 -4.02
C PRO A 138 6.24 -5.22 -4.97
N MET A 139 5.19 -4.63 -4.41
CA MET A 139 4.12 -4.00 -5.16
C MET A 139 4.03 -2.53 -4.74
N ARG A 140 3.84 -1.62 -5.70
CA ARG A 140 3.60 -0.21 -5.42
C ARG A 140 2.47 0.33 -6.29
N VAL A 141 1.62 1.17 -5.70
CA VAL A 141 0.59 1.92 -6.42
C VAL A 141 0.83 3.39 -6.21
N ASP A 142 0.97 4.11 -7.32
CA ASP A 142 1.17 5.55 -7.35
C ASP A 142 -0.04 6.25 -7.96
N PHE A 143 -0.27 7.49 -7.52
CA PHE A 143 -1.16 8.44 -8.16
C PHE A 143 -0.45 9.78 -8.29
N ASP A 144 -0.56 10.42 -9.45
CA ASP A 144 -0.08 11.77 -9.68
C ASP A 144 -0.98 12.50 -10.68
N ALA A 145 -1.77 13.45 -10.18
CA ALA A 145 -2.68 14.25 -11.00
C ALA A 145 -1.96 15.22 -11.95
N GLY A 146 -0.69 15.57 -11.66
CA GLY A 146 0.05 16.59 -12.39
C GLY A 146 1.07 16.04 -13.39
N ALA A 147 1.43 14.76 -13.30
CA ALA A 147 2.45 14.13 -14.13
C ALA A 147 1.89 13.17 -15.20
N ALA A 148 0.56 13.09 -15.34
CA ALA A 148 -0.06 12.11 -16.20
C ALA A 148 0.20 12.38 -17.70
N VAL A 149 0.63 11.34 -18.41
CA VAL A 149 0.80 11.33 -19.87
C VAL A 149 0.16 10.05 -20.36
N ASP A 150 -0.91 10.19 -21.14
CA ASP A 150 -1.70 9.06 -21.64
C ASP A 150 -0.80 7.96 -22.24
N LEU A 151 -1.04 6.70 -21.83
CA LEU A 151 -0.25 5.50 -22.17
C LEU A 151 1.22 5.43 -21.69
N HIS A 152 1.82 6.53 -21.24
CA HIS A 152 3.23 6.57 -20.82
C HIS A 152 3.40 6.70 -19.29
N HIS A 153 2.51 7.47 -18.67
CA HIS A 153 2.46 7.70 -17.24
C HIS A 153 0.99 7.88 -16.82
N PRO A 154 0.25 6.78 -16.59
CA PRO A 154 -1.14 6.87 -16.16
C PRO A 154 -1.29 7.71 -14.89
N HIS A 155 -2.44 8.36 -14.72
CA HIS A 155 -2.77 9.12 -13.50
C HIS A 155 -2.59 8.26 -12.25
N SER A 156 -3.05 7.01 -12.30
CA SER A 156 -2.76 6.00 -11.29
C SER A 156 -2.19 4.77 -11.97
N HIS A 157 -1.13 4.21 -11.40
CA HIS A 157 -0.50 3.01 -11.94
C HIS A 157 0.05 2.11 -10.82
N MET A 158 0.10 0.82 -11.12
CA MET A 158 0.68 -0.22 -10.28
C MET A 158 2.00 -0.69 -10.88
N THR A 159 2.96 -0.94 -10.00
CA THR A 159 4.28 -1.49 -10.29
C THR A 159 4.44 -2.79 -9.51
N PHE A 160 4.85 -3.87 -10.17
CA PHE A 160 5.34 -5.09 -9.52
C PHE A 160 6.84 -5.18 -9.69
N GLY A 161 7.57 -5.56 -8.65
CA GLY A 161 9.02 -5.55 -8.65
C GLY A 161 9.62 -4.14 -8.68
N LEU A 162 10.89 -4.06 -9.04
CA LEU A 162 11.66 -2.80 -9.15
C LEU A 162 11.93 -2.44 -10.63
N TYR A 163 11.02 -2.79 -11.54
CA TYR A 163 11.16 -2.49 -12.97
C TYR A 163 10.93 -0.99 -13.22
N GLU A 164 11.91 -0.32 -13.84
CA GLU A 164 11.90 1.13 -14.09
C GLU A 164 10.70 1.62 -14.92
N HIS A 165 10.16 0.76 -15.79
CA HIS A 165 9.11 1.10 -16.75
C HIS A 165 7.82 0.30 -16.56
N CYS A 166 7.69 -0.48 -15.48
CA CYS A 166 6.45 -1.17 -15.19
C CYS A 166 5.42 -0.16 -14.66
N ARG A 167 4.42 0.16 -15.47
CA ARG A 167 3.30 1.06 -15.12
C ARG A 167 2.00 0.48 -15.64
N ILE A 168 1.43 -0.45 -14.89
CA ILE A 168 0.12 -1.03 -15.22
C ILE A 168 -0.93 0.01 -14.82
N ALA A 169 -1.74 0.50 -15.76
CA ALA A 169 -2.74 1.52 -15.47
C ALA A 169 -3.76 1.03 -14.43
N VAL A 170 -4.17 1.93 -13.54
CA VAL A 170 -5.17 1.68 -12.49
C VAL A 170 -6.36 2.60 -12.71
N THR A 171 -7.58 2.08 -12.55
CA THR A 171 -8.82 2.81 -12.88
C THR A 171 -9.02 4.13 -12.12
N ALA A 172 -8.53 4.20 -10.88
CA ALA A 172 -8.61 5.35 -9.98
C ALA A 172 -7.48 5.32 -8.94
N ALA A 173 -7.25 6.42 -8.23
CA ALA A 173 -6.34 6.43 -7.09
C ALA A 173 -6.79 5.45 -6.00
N MET A 174 -5.85 4.74 -5.38
CA MET A 174 -6.15 3.88 -4.23
C MET A 174 -6.23 4.67 -2.93
N THR A 175 -7.25 4.36 -2.13
CA THR A 175 -7.32 4.81 -0.74
C THR A 175 -6.57 3.83 0.17
N PRO A 176 -6.24 4.20 1.43
CA PRO A 176 -5.60 3.27 2.38
C PRO A 176 -6.38 1.97 2.52
N TRP A 177 -7.71 2.04 2.58
CA TRP A 177 -8.56 0.86 2.67
C TRP A 177 -8.40 -0.06 1.47
N HIS A 178 -8.52 0.47 0.24
CA HIS A 178 -8.43 -0.35 -0.99
C HIS A 178 -7.04 -0.96 -1.16
N PHE A 179 -5.98 -0.26 -0.76
CA PHE A 179 -4.63 -0.80 -0.82
C PHE A 179 -4.42 -1.96 0.16
N LEU A 180 -4.84 -1.80 1.41
CA LEU A 180 -4.70 -2.83 2.44
C LEU A 180 -5.65 -4.02 2.21
N GLU A 181 -6.87 -3.76 1.72
CA GLU A 181 -7.81 -4.81 1.29
C GLU A 181 -7.20 -5.68 0.20
N LEU A 182 -6.59 -5.06 -0.81
CA LEU A 182 -5.88 -5.78 -1.88
C LEU A 182 -4.76 -6.66 -1.32
N VAL A 183 -3.94 -6.12 -0.42
CA VAL A 183 -2.85 -6.85 0.22
C VAL A 183 -3.39 -8.08 0.97
N LEU A 184 -4.41 -7.88 1.82
CA LEU A 184 -5.01 -8.95 2.60
C LEU A 184 -5.63 -10.04 1.73
N ARG A 185 -6.43 -9.67 0.73
CA ARG A 185 -7.09 -10.65 -0.14
C ARG A 185 -6.15 -11.42 -1.05
N SER A 186 -5.05 -10.78 -1.44
CA SER A 186 -4.12 -11.37 -2.41
C SER A 186 -3.06 -12.23 -1.75
N PHE A 187 -2.60 -11.84 -0.56
CA PHE A 187 -1.43 -12.45 0.08
C PHE A 187 -1.74 -13.15 1.40
N TYR A 188 -2.76 -12.71 2.16
CA TYR A 188 -3.05 -13.25 3.50
C TYR A 188 -4.38 -14.02 3.57
N ARG A 189 -4.99 -14.30 2.42
CA ARG A 189 -6.22 -15.10 2.36
C ARG A 189 -5.89 -16.56 2.66
N THR A 190 -6.74 -17.21 3.45
CA THR A 190 -6.71 -18.66 3.65
C THR A 190 -7.92 -19.33 3.03
N LYS A 191 -8.02 -20.66 3.18
CA LYS A 191 -9.19 -21.43 2.78
C LYS A 191 -10.46 -20.97 3.52
N ASP A 192 -10.34 -20.68 4.81
CA ASP A 192 -11.48 -20.45 5.71
C ASP A 192 -11.63 -18.97 6.12
N TRP A 193 -10.71 -18.09 5.70
CA TRP A 193 -10.76 -16.64 5.99
C TRP A 193 -10.35 -15.81 4.77
N LEU A 194 -11.21 -14.87 4.35
CA LEU A 194 -10.95 -14.01 3.18
C LEU A 194 -10.04 -12.82 3.48
N GLY A 195 -9.50 -12.71 4.69
CA GLY A 195 -8.69 -11.56 5.10
C GLY A 195 -9.50 -10.31 5.46
N THR A 196 -10.79 -10.27 5.08
CA THR A 196 -11.50 -9.00 4.85
C THR A 196 -12.98 -9.01 5.23
N ASP A 197 -13.50 -10.10 5.76
CA ASP A 197 -14.94 -10.28 6.07
C ASP A 197 -15.47 -9.23 7.07
N GLU A 198 -14.59 -8.76 7.95
CA GLU A 198 -14.88 -7.80 9.02
C GLU A 198 -14.08 -6.50 8.85
N LEU A 199 -13.46 -6.28 7.68
CA LEU A 199 -12.60 -5.12 7.44
C LEU A 199 -13.43 -3.82 7.44
N PRO A 200 -13.16 -2.85 8.33
CA PRO A 200 -13.99 -1.65 8.47
C PRO A 200 -13.79 -0.68 7.28
N GLY A 201 -14.87 -0.37 6.56
CA GLY A 201 -14.85 0.56 5.41
C GLY A 201 -15.46 -0.04 4.14
N PRO A 202 -15.16 0.48 2.94
CA PRO A 202 -14.42 1.72 2.65
C PRO A 202 -15.24 2.97 3.02
N ARG A 203 -14.56 4.08 3.32
CA ARG A 203 -15.20 5.38 3.60
C ARG A 203 -15.34 6.21 2.32
N VAL A 204 -14.41 6.05 1.38
CA VAL A 204 -14.34 6.83 0.14
C VAL A 204 -14.14 5.92 -1.08
N LYS A 205 -14.75 6.31 -2.20
CA LYS A 205 -14.39 5.83 -3.54
C LYS A 205 -13.83 6.99 -4.34
N MET A 206 -12.66 6.80 -4.93
CA MET A 206 -12.02 7.82 -5.74
C MET A 206 -12.65 7.89 -7.14
N PRO A 207 -12.70 9.07 -7.78
CA PRO A 207 -13.18 9.19 -9.15
C PRO A 207 -12.27 8.45 -10.13
N LYS A 208 -12.84 7.98 -11.25
CA LYS A 208 -12.07 7.36 -12.32
C LYS A 208 -11.10 8.37 -12.94
N THR A 209 -9.87 7.92 -13.16
CA THR A 209 -8.81 8.72 -13.79
C THR A 209 -8.14 8.03 -14.98
N ILE A 210 -8.47 6.76 -15.20
CA ILE A 210 -8.01 5.99 -16.36
C ILE A 210 -8.62 6.55 -17.65
N THR A 211 -7.81 6.65 -18.70
CA THR A 211 -8.26 7.16 -20.00
C THR A 211 -8.97 6.07 -20.81
N PRO A 212 -9.76 6.44 -21.85
CA PRO A 212 -10.34 5.45 -22.76
C PRO A 212 -9.29 4.56 -23.44
N ARG A 213 -8.12 5.12 -23.76
CA ARG A 213 -7.04 4.37 -24.41
C ARG A 213 -6.35 3.41 -23.45
N GLU A 214 -6.20 3.78 -22.18
CA GLU A 214 -5.70 2.87 -21.14
C GLU A 214 -6.67 1.71 -20.87
N GLN A 215 -7.98 1.91 -21.03
CA GLN A 215 -9.00 0.85 -20.88
C GLN A 215 -8.95 -0.20 -22.01
N GLU A 216 -8.35 0.14 -23.17
CA GLU A 216 -8.12 -0.81 -24.26
C GLU A 216 -6.92 -1.74 -24.00
N LEU A 217 -6.12 -1.46 -22.96
CA LEU A 217 -4.98 -2.26 -22.53
C LEU A 217 -5.29 -3.07 -21.27
N GLY A 218 -4.42 -4.02 -20.94
CA GLY A 218 -4.45 -4.68 -19.64
C GLY A 218 -4.27 -3.66 -18.51
N HIS A 219 -5.25 -3.57 -17.61
CA HIS A 219 -5.28 -2.60 -16.53
C HIS A 219 -5.82 -3.22 -15.24
N PHE A 220 -5.52 -2.59 -14.11
CA PHE A 220 -6.01 -2.99 -12.80
C PHE A 220 -7.24 -2.15 -12.41
N ALA A 221 -8.34 -2.83 -12.08
CA ALA A 221 -9.58 -2.15 -11.69
C ALA A 221 -9.70 -2.06 -10.17
N VAL A 222 -9.79 -0.83 -9.65
CA VAL A 222 -10.29 -0.53 -8.31
C VAL A 222 -11.70 0.04 -8.36
N PRO A 223 -12.54 -0.25 -7.34
CA PRO A 223 -13.85 0.36 -7.19
C PRO A 223 -13.75 1.89 -7.16
N ALA A 224 -14.29 2.54 -8.20
CA ALA A 224 -14.30 3.99 -8.34
C ALA A 224 -15.70 4.56 -8.10
N SER A 225 -15.80 5.84 -7.75
CA SER A 225 -17.08 6.56 -7.82
C SER A 225 -17.53 6.66 -9.28
N ALA A 226 -18.85 6.73 -9.49
CA ALA A 226 -19.44 6.94 -10.81
C ALA A 226 -18.94 8.25 -11.43
#